data_AF-A0A2H9QD65-F1
#
_entry.id   AF-A0A2H9QD65-F1
#
_cell.length_a   1.000
_cell.length_b   1.000
_cell.length_c   1.000
_cell.angle_alpha   90.00
_cell.angle_beta   90.00
_cell.angle_gamma   90.00
#
_symmetry.space_group_name_H-M   'P 1'
#
loop_
_entity.id
_entity.type
_entity.pdbx_description
1 polymer ?
#
loop_
_entity_poly.entity_id
_entity_poly.type
_entity_poly.pdbx_seq_one_letter_code
_entity_poly.pdbx_strand_id
1 'polypeptide(L)'
;MSQRDIQSTNRLIQEATLRYPRYLPLLFAVLLLSASLFAFDYTSYLYPNESVADIRTDSVTYNNIAYQVVSIRGVNTFVLRGNDKLDDTALVGAILRQSYLSEYYPSQLEFQQLRDTVDAYNDSRNFKTPYGKSEEVCRTQLKTGMSPDGFCLDQTTCLVVAQMICNRYGAGSCDPSGFVAPFISYSTNLKGLDDNIKGIFSDLDTLTPNNVNSQLTDIQARLGKVKQYDAGVRQTPLRLPALGESCSDCIGFCPSPTNNASSVNAALSQVQFLIDKTASLADLDARVTALLAGSEGRIKFKEKQHYTGLYGSRVS
;
A
#
# COMPACT_ATOMS: atom_id res chain seq x y z
N MET A 1 -17.10 40.73 -17.00
CA MET A 1 -16.48 41.99 -17.46
C MET A 1 -16.63 42.09 -18.97
N SER A 2 -17.21 43.17 -19.49
CA SER A 2 -17.40 43.32 -20.94
C SER A 2 -16.07 43.73 -21.62
N GLN A 3 -15.93 43.48 -22.92
CA GLN A 3 -14.75 43.92 -23.68
C GLN A 3 -14.54 45.44 -23.62
N ARG A 4 -15.61 46.24 -23.47
CA ARG A 4 -15.51 47.69 -23.28
C ARG A 4 -14.87 48.05 -21.94
N ASP A 5 -15.16 47.30 -20.89
CA ASP A 5 -14.58 47.54 -19.56
C ASP A 5 -13.08 47.27 -19.57
N ILE A 6 -12.64 46.23 -20.29
CA ILE A 6 -11.22 45.89 -20.44
C ILE A 6 -10.49 46.97 -21.24
N GLN A 7 -11.07 47.45 -22.35
CA GLN A 7 -10.46 48.50 -23.17
C GLN A 7 -10.40 49.86 -22.44
N SER A 8 -11.45 50.21 -21.70
CA SER A 8 -11.49 51.39 -20.82
C SER A 8 -10.38 51.35 -19.77
N THR A 9 -10.24 50.21 -19.08
CA THR A 9 -9.22 50.01 -18.05
C THR A 9 -7.81 50.09 -18.63
N ASN A 10 -7.57 49.46 -19.79
CA ASN A 10 -6.26 49.48 -20.45
C ASN A 10 -5.85 50.88 -20.91
N ARG A 11 -6.81 51.70 -21.38
CA ARG A 11 -6.55 53.08 -21.79
C ARG A 11 -6.16 53.97 -20.60
N LEU A 12 -6.84 53.82 -19.47
CA LEU A 12 -6.49 54.53 -18.23
C LEU A 12 -5.10 54.12 -17.70
N ILE A 13 -4.75 52.85 -17.80
CA ILE A 13 -3.40 52.36 -17.42
C ILE A 13 -2.32 52.96 -18.34
N GLN A 14 -2.56 53.03 -19.66
CA GLN A 14 -1.65 53.64 -20.62
C GLN A 14 -1.47 55.16 -20.41
N GLU A 15 -2.55 55.88 -20.14
CA GLU A 15 -2.47 57.32 -19.87
C GLU A 15 -1.76 57.63 -18.53
N ALA A 16 -1.96 56.79 -17.52
CA ALA A 16 -1.26 56.89 -16.23
C ALA A 16 0.24 56.57 -16.34
N THR A 17 0.63 55.58 -17.16
CA THR A 17 2.05 55.23 -17.38
C THR A 17 2.81 56.31 -18.14
N LEU A 18 2.16 57.02 -19.07
CA LEU A 18 2.77 58.11 -19.82
C LEU A 18 2.90 59.41 -19.02
N ARG A 19 1.95 59.72 -18.13
CA ARG A 19 1.97 60.97 -17.35
C ARG A 19 2.90 60.93 -16.14
N TYR A 20 3.18 59.74 -15.57
CA TYR A 20 3.90 59.62 -14.30
C TYR A 20 5.03 58.56 -14.29
N PRO A 21 5.96 58.57 -15.27
CA PRO A 21 6.99 57.54 -15.40
C PRO A 21 7.94 57.49 -14.19
N ARG A 22 8.11 58.61 -13.46
CA ARG A 22 8.93 58.69 -12.24
C ARG A 22 8.28 58.10 -11.00
N TYR A 23 6.94 58.00 -10.96
CA TYR A 23 6.19 57.49 -9.80
C TYR A 23 5.75 56.05 -9.97
N LEU A 24 5.74 55.52 -11.20
CA LEU A 24 5.45 54.12 -11.49
C LEU A 24 6.31 53.12 -10.69
N PRO A 25 7.66 53.26 -10.61
CA PRO A 25 8.47 52.35 -9.80
C PRO A 25 8.20 52.49 -8.30
N LEU A 26 7.85 53.69 -7.82
CA LEU A 26 7.48 53.92 -6.42
C LEU A 26 6.13 53.26 -6.09
N LEU A 27 5.13 53.41 -6.96
CA LEU A 27 3.81 52.80 -6.80
C LEU A 27 3.92 51.27 -6.86
N PHE A 28 4.76 50.73 -7.75
CA PHE A 28 5.03 49.30 -7.85
C PHE A 28 5.76 48.77 -6.61
N ALA A 29 6.74 49.51 -6.09
CA ALA A 29 7.41 49.18 -4.83
C ALA A 29 6.46 49.21 -3.63
N VAL A 30 5.58 50.23 -3.56
CA VAL A 30 4.54 50.33 -2.51
C VAL A 30 3.52 49.20 -2.63
N LEU A 31 3.11 48.81 -3.83
CA LEU A 31 2.23 47.66 -4.06
C LEU A 31 2.89 46.35 -3.65
N LEU A 32 4.17 46.13 -3.99
CA LEU A 32 4.97 44.97 -3.56
C LEU A 32 5.14 44.92 -2.04
N LEU A 33 5.41 46.06 -1.40
CA LEU A 33 5.48 46.18 0.06
C LEU A 33 4.13 45.93 0.71
N SER A 34 3.03 46.43 0.14
CA SER A 34 1.68 46.19 0.68
C SER A 34 1.24 44.73 0.53
N ALA A 35 1.63 44.05 -0.55
CA ALA A 35 1.37 42.63 -0.74
C ALA A 35 2.09 41.75 0.29
N SER A 36 3.23 42.21 0.85
CA SER A 36 3.94 41.49 1.91
C SER A 36 3.29 41.64 3.30
N LEU A 37 2.45 42.66 3.51
CA LEU A 37 1.81 42.92 4.81
C LEU A 37 0.56 42.07 5.08
N PHE A 38 -0.01 41.45 4.05
CA PHE A 38 -1.19 40.58 4.18
C PHE A 38 -0.84 39.10 4.22
N ALA A 39 0.44 38.75 4.39
CA ALA A 39 0.82 37.36 4.49
C ALA A 39 0.30 36.74 5.79
N PHE A 40 -0.31 35.55 5.70
CA PHE A 40 -0.70 34.79 6.89
C PHE A 40 0.54 34.42 7.70
N ASP A 41 0.76 35.18 8.77
CA ASP A 41 1.86 34.95 9.70
C ASP A 41 1.50 33.84 10.69
N TYR A 42 1.82 32.59 10.34
CA TYR A 42 1.62 31.44 11.21
C TYR A 42 2.47 31.49 12.50
N THR A 43 3.51 32.32 12.59
CA THR A 43 4.31 32.46 13.83
C THR A 43 3.51 33.11 14.95
N SER A 44 2.56 33.98 14.60
CA SER A 44 1.63 34.60 15.55
C SER A 44 0.57 33.65 16.14
N TYR A 45 0.57 32.38 15.72
CA TYR A 45 -0.34 31.32 16.18
C TYR A 45 0.35 30.24 17.03
N LEU A 46 1.59 30.49 17.45
CA LEU A 46 2.33 29.63 18.38
C LEU A 46 1.74 29.70 19.79
N TYR A 47 1.69 28.56 20.47
CA TYR A 47 1.39 28.49 21.90
C TYR A 47 2.61 28.97 22.73
N PRO A 48 2.43 29.34 24.01
CA PRO A 48 3.50 29.93 24.82
C PRO A 48 4.74 29.05 25.03
N ASN A 49 4.60 27.74 24.84
CA ASN A 49 5.68 26.74 24.95
C ASN A 49 6.24 26.31 23.59
N GLU A 50 5.92 27.04 22.52
CA GLU A 50 6.39 26.77 21.16
C GLU A 50 7.21 27.96 20.65
N SER A 51 8.09 27.70 19.70
CA SER A 51 9.01 28.66 19.13
C SER A 51 9.01 28.59 17.60
N VAL A 52 9.60 29.59 16.96
CA VAL A 52 9.74 29.60 15.48
C VAL A 52 10.56 28.40 15.00
N ALA A 53 11.48 27.87 15.81
CA ALA A 53 12.27 26.69 15.48
C ALA A 53 11.43 25.39 15.40
N ASP A 54 10.23 25.39 15.99
CA ASP A 54 9.31 24.26 15.92
C ASP A 54 8.52 24.20 14.61
N ILE A 55 8.64 25.23 13.77
CA ILE A 55 7.90 25.34 12.51
C ILE A 55 8.66 24.66 11.37
N ARG A 56 7.95 23.84 10.61
CA ARG A 56 8.41 23.29 9.33
C ARG A 56 7.37 23.58 8.26
N THR A 57 7.84 23.80 7.03
CA THR A 57 6.98 24.04 5.87
C THR A 57 7.36 23.10 4.75
N ASP A 58 6.36 22.34 4.29
CA ASP A 58 6.52 21.40 3.19
C ASP A 58 5.70 21.90 1.99
N SER A 59 6.31 21.93 0.81
CA SER A 59 5.63 22.38 -0.42
C SER A 59 4.91 21.22 -1.09
N VAL A 60 3.63 21.39 -1.38
CA VAL A 60 2.77 20.37 -2.00
C VAL A 60 2.14 20.96 -3.27
N THR A 61 2.18 20.23 -4.38
CA THR A 61 1.47 20.63 -5.60
C THR A 61 0.20 19.80 -5.78
N TYR A 62 -0.95 20.47 -5.91
CA TYR A 62 -2.24 19.84 -6.18
C TYR A 62 -2.94 20.59 -7.32
N ASN A 63 -3.37 19.89 -8.37
CA ASN A 63 -3.97 20.48 -9.58
C ASN A 63 -3.14 21.65 -10.18
N ASN A 64 -1.81 21.49 -10.27
CA ASN A 64 -0.86 22.50 -10.74
C ASN A 64 -0.81 23.80 -9.90
N ILE A 65 -1.35 23.78 -8.69
CA ILE A 65 -1.28 24.89 -7.73
C ILE A 65 -0.35 24.47 -6.59
N ALA A 66 0.59 25.35 -6.24
CA ALA A 66 1.48 25.15 -5.11
C ALA A 66 0.79 25.56 -3.80
N TYR A 67 0.88 24.68 -2.82
CA TYR A 67 0.41 24.85 -1.45
C TYR A 67 1.58 24.65 -0.48
N GLN A 68 1.44 25.17 0.72
CA GLN A 68 2.39 24.91 1.81
C GLN A 68 1.65 24.25 2.97
N VAL A 69 2.14 23.10 3.41
CA VAL A 69 1.71 22.47 4.66
C VAL A 69 2.64 22.95 5.75
N VAL A 70 2.09 23.64 6.74
CA VAL A 70 2.83 24.15 7.89
C VAL A 70 2.65 23.19 9.05
N SER A 71 3.75 22.72 9.61
CA SER A 71 3.80 21.80 10.75
C SER A 71 4.45 22.48 11.93
N ILE A 72 3.87 22.33 13.12
CA ILE A 72 4.40 22.90 14.38
C ILE A 72 4.64 21.74 15.33
N ARG A 73 5.88 21.61 15.82
CA ARG A 73 6.34 20.47 16.64
C ARG A 73 6.05 19.10 16.00
N GLY A 74 6.15 19.03 14.67
CA GLY A 74 5.89 17.81 13.89
C GLY A 74 4.41 17.50 13.65
N VAL A 75 3.48 18.39 14.00
CA VAL A 75 2.04 18.23 13.74
C VAL A 75 1.59 19.18 12.65
N ASN A 76 1.08 18.63 11.55
CA ASN A 76 0.51 19.43 10.46
C ASN A 76 -0.62 20.31 11.02
N THR A 77 -0.50 21.62 10.82
CA THR A 77 -1.30 22.63 11.52
C THR A 77 -2.02 23.56 10.55
N PHE A 78 -1.39 24.01 9.47
CA PHE A 78 -2.04 24.88 8.48
C PHE A 78 -1.76 24.37 7.08
N VAL A 79 -2.67 24.68 6.15
CA VAL A 79 -2.42 24.57 4.71
C VAL A 79 -2.60 25.96 4.12
N LEU A 80 -1.61 26.43 3.37
CA LEU A 80 -1.60 27.75 2.76
C LEU A 80 -1.62 27.63 1.24
N ARG A 81 -2.29 28.57 0.57
CA ARG A 81 -2.19 28.80 -0.88
C ARG A 81 -1.53 30.17 -1.08
N GLY A 82 -0.26 30.17 -1.47
CA GLY A 82 0.56 31.38 -1.36
C GLY A 82 0.67 31.80 0.10
N ASN A 83 0.15 32.98 0.43
CA ASN A 83 0.14 33.47 1.81
C ASN A 83 -1.24 33.41 2.47
N ASP A 84 -2.25 32.82 1.84
CA ASP A 84 -3.59 32.72 2.41
C ASP A 84 -3.76 31.36 3.07
N LYS A 85 -4.25 31.35 4.31
CA LYS A 85 -4.70 30.12 4.98
C LYS A 85 -5.91 29.55 4.23
N LEU A 86 -5.89 28.24 4.03
CA LEU A 86 -7.01 27.51 3.46
C LEU A 86 -7.98 27.03 4.56
N ASP A 87 -9.27 27.34 4.37
CA ASP A 87 -10.37 26.96 5.27
C ASP A 87 -11.26 25.84 4.71
N ASP A 88 -11.14 25.54 3.42
CA ASP A 88 -11.95 24.51 2.76
C ASP A 88 -11.47 23.11 3.18
N THR A 89 -12.19 22.50 4.12
CA THR A 89 -11.95 21.15 4.64
C THR A 89 -11.77 20.10 3.54
N ALA A 90 -12.61 20.13 2.50
CA ALA A 90 -12.55 19.14 1.42
C ALA A 90 -11.26 19.32 0.60
N LEU A 91 -10.89 20.57 0.31
CA LEU A 91 -9.68 20.87 -0.44
C LEU A 91 -8.41 20.60 0.39
N VAL A 92 -8.38 20.97 1.68
CA VAL A 92 -7.29 20.64 2.62
C VAL A 92 -7.11 19.12 2.65
N GLY A 93 -8.20 18.36 2.81
CA GLY A 93 -8.18 16.91 2.80
C GLY A 93 -7.59 16.33 1.52
N ALA A 94 -7.99 16.85 0.36
CA ALA A 94 -7.45 16.43 -0.93
C ALA A 94 -5.96 16.75 -1.10
N ILE A 95 -5.50 17.92 -0.64
CA ILE A 95 -4.08 18.32 -0.70
C ILE A 95 -3.21 17.42 0.18
N LEU A 96 -3.62 17.22 1.44
CA LEU A 96 -2.89 16.34 2.36
C LEU A 96 -2.85 14.91 1.83
N ARG A 97 -3.98 14.43 1.30
CA ARG A 97 -4.07 13.13 0.66
C ARG A 97 -3.10 12.98 -0.50
N GLN A 98 -3.04 13.97 -1.40
CA GLN A 98 -2.09 13.95 -2.51
C GLN A 98 -0.64 13.91 -2.01
N SER A 99 -0.31 14.72 -1.00
CA SER A 99 1.03 14.74 -0.39
C SER A 99 1.39 13.36 0.18
N TYR A 100 0.51 12.79 1.00
CA TYR A 100 0.76 11.49 1.64
C TYR A 100 0.84 10.36 0.61
N LEU A 101 0.00 10.36 -0.42
CA LEU A 101 0.08 9.37 -1.49
C LEU A 101 1.39 9.50 -2.27
N SER A 102 1.90 10.71 -2.49
CA SER A 102 3.17 10.88 -3.19
C SER A 102 4.39 10.35 -2.42
N GLU A 103 4.33 10.35 -1.09
CA GLU A 103 5.44 9.95 -0.21
C GLU A 103 5.34 8.49 0.24
N TYR A 104 4.14 8.04 0.62
CA TYR A 104 3.92 6.77 1.32
C TYR A 104 3.23 5.70 0.46
N TYR A 105 2.62 6.06 -0.67
CA TYR A 105 2.02 5.05 -1.54
C TYR A 105 3.13 4.33 -2.33
N PRO A 106 3.12 2.98 -2.39
CA PRO A 106 4.09 2.25 -3.18
C PRO A 106 3.98 2.59 -4.67
N SER A 107 5.13 2.65 -5.32
CA SER A 107 5.24 2.77 -6.76
C SER A 107 4.77 1.50 -7.46
N GLN A 108 4.40 1.63 -8.73
CA GLN A 108 4.06 0.48 -9.57
C GLN A 108 5.19 -0.55 -9.63
N LEU A 109 6.44 -0.10 -9.59
CA LEU A 109 7.62 -0.98 -9.59
C LEU A 109 7.69 -1.81 -8.31
N GLU A 110 7.42 -1.22 -7.15
CA GLU A 110 7.41 -1.94 -5.86
C GLU A 110 6.32 -3.03 -5.84
N PHE A 111 5.13 -2.75 -6.38
CA PHE A 111 4.08 -3.76 -6.54
C PHE A 111 4.44 -4.83 -7.56
N GLN A 112 5.07 -4.46 -8.67
CA GLN A 112 5.53 -5.41 -9.67
C GLN A 112 6.59 -6.35 -9.10
N GLN A 113 7.56 -5.84 -8.33
CA GLN A 113 8.58 -6.67 -7.68
C GLN A 113 7.97 -7.69 -6.71
N LEU A 114 6.94 -7.30 -5.96
CA LEU A 114 6.19 -8.23 -5.12
C LEU A 114 5.50 -9.30 -5.97
N ARG A 115 4.79 -8.91 -7.03
CA ARG A 115 4.15 -9.82 -7.98
C ARG A 115 5.14 -10.81 -8.57
N ASP A 116 6.25 -10.31 -9.13
CA ASP A 116 7.31 -11.12 -9.74
C ASP A 116 7.91 -12.12 -8.75
N THR A 117 8.05 -11.73 -7.47
CA THR A 117 8.57 -12.62 -6.43
C THR A 117 7.59 -13.75 -6.11
N VAL A 118 6.29 -13.46 -6.07
CA VAL A 118 5.23 -14.47 -5.87
C VAL A 118 5.09 -15.37 -7.09
N ASP A 119 5.18 -14.81 -8.30
CA ASP A 119 5.20 -15.57 -9.56
C ASP A 119 6.43 -16.48 -9.63
N ALA A 120 7.61 -16.00 -9.27
CA ALA A 120 8.83 -16.82 -9.23
C ALA A 120 8.69 -18.01 -8.27
N TYR A 121 8.02 -17.82 -7.13
CA TYR A 121 7.66 -18.95 -6.26
C TYR A 121 6.69 -19.90 -6.97
N ASN A 122 5.61 -19.38 -7.56
CA ASN A 122 4.61 -20.21 -8.22
C ASN A 122 5.20 -21.02 -9.39
N ASP A 123 6.07 -20.42 -10.19
CA ASP A 123 6.77 -21.07 -11.30
C ASP A 123 7.73 -22.16 -10.80
N SER A 124 8.39 -21.93 -9.66
CA SER A 124 9.32 -22.89 -9.08
C SER A 124 8.71 -24.24 -8.71
N ARG A 125 7.39 -24.29 -8.52
CA ARG A 125 6.62 -25.52 -8.27
C ARG A 125 6.71 -26.51 -9.43
N ASN A 126 7.00 -26.00 -10.63
CA ASN A 126 7.11 -26.78 -11.87
C ASN A 126 8.51 -26.75 -12.48
N PHE A 127 9.56 -26.49 -11.69
CA PHE A 127 10.92 -26.66 -12.19
C PHE A 127 11.18 -28.12 -12.61
N LYS A 128 12.05 -28.27 -13.61
CA LYS A 128 12.33 -29.55 -14.26
C LYS A 128 13.18 -30.43 -13.34
N THR A 129 12.68 -31.63 -13.08
CA THR A 129 13.38 -32.74 -12.42
C THR A 129 13.74 -33.81 -13.46
N PRO A 130 14.55 -34.84 -13.10
CA PRO A 130 14.76 -36.00 -13.97
C PRO A 130 13.46 -36.71 -14.41
N TYR A 131 12.37 -36.51 -13.67
CA TYR A 131 11.07 -37.12 -13.91
C TYR A 131 10.07 -36.17 -14.62
N GLY A 132 10.52 -34.97 -15.02
CA GLY A 132 9.67 -33.92 -15.59
C GLY A 132 9.43 -32.77 -14.63
N LYS A 133 8.44 -31.92 -14.92
CA LYS A 133 8.08 -30.78 -14.04
C LYS A 133 7.44 -31.31 -12.77
N SER A 134 8.01 -30.97 -11.60
CA SER A 134 7.73 -31.66 -10.34
C SER A 134 6.23 -31.76 -10.01
N GLU A 135 5.56 -30.63 -9.81
CA GLU A 135 4.16 -30.63 -9.40
C GLU A 135 3.21 -31.07 -10.54
N GLU A 136 3.45 -30.66 -11.78
CA GLU A 136 2.65 -31.06 -12.94
C GLU A 136 2.65 -32.59 -13.14
N VAL A 137 3.80 -33.25 -12.98
CA VAL A 137 3.91 -34.71 -13.05
C VAL A 137 3.12 -35.36 -11.92
N CYS A 138 3.32 -34.90 -10.68
CA CYS A 138 2.59 -35.44 -9.54
C CYS A 138 1.07 -35.26 -9.71
N ARG A 139 0.62 -34.06 -10.10
CA ARG A 139 -0.78 -33.80 -10.41
C ARG A 139 -1.30 -34.69 -11.52
N THR A 140 -0.55 -34.90 -12.59
CA THR A 140 -0.98 -35.76 -13.70
C THR A 140 -1.14 -37.21 -13.26
N GLN A 141 -0.26 -37.69 -12.38
CA GLN A 141 -0.34 -39.05 -11.85
C GLN A 141 -1.47 -39.21 -10.82
N LEU A 142 -1.80 -38.15 -10.08
CA LEU A 142 -2.87 -38.13 -9.07
C LEU A 142 -4.24 -37.70 -9.64
N LYS A 143 -4.27 -37.04 -10.80
CA LYS A 143 -5.51 -36.60 -11.46
C LYS A 143 -6.25 -37.81 -12.00
N THR A 144 -7.45 -38.05 -11.46
CA THR A 144 -8.38 -39.05 -11.98
C THR A 144 -9.55 -38.46 -12.75
N GLY A 145 -9.63 -37.13 -12.91
CA GLY A 145 -10.75 -36.49 -13.61
C GLY A 145 -12.09 -36.59 -12.88
N MET A 146 -12.09 -36.99 -11.59
CA MET A 146 -13.30 -37.26 -10.81
C MET A 146 -13.75 -36.11 -9.89
N SER A 147 -12.98 -35.03 -9.79
CA SER A 147 -13.31 -33.85 -8.99
C SER A 147 -13.29 -32.60 -9.88
N PRO A 148 -14.27 -31.68 -9.76
CA PRO A 148 -14.30 -30.43 -10.52
C PRO A 148 -13.01 -29.61 -10.37
N ASP A 149 -12.38 -29.70 -9.20
CA ASP A 149 -11.16 -28.96 -8.85
C ASP A 149 -9.88 -29.76 -9.14
N GLY A 150 -9.99 -31.01 -9.63
CA GLY A 150 -8.85 -31.87 -9.97
C GLY A 150 -8.09 -32.45 -8.77
N PHE A 151 -8.63 -32.32 -7.55
CA PHE A 151 -8.06 -32.84 -6.31
C PHE A 151 -8.99 -33.87 -5.66
N CYS A 152 -8.43 -34.92 -5.03
CA CYS A 152 -9.18 -35.75 -4.09
C CYS A 152 -9.03 -35.14 -2.69
N LEU A 153 -10.13 -34.89 -1.99
CA LEU A 153 -10.11 -34.14 -0.72
C LEU A 153 -10.77 -34.91 0.43
N ASP A 154 -11.34 -36.07 0.15
CA ASP A 154 -12.04 -36.90 1.11
C ASP A 154 -11.67 -38.36 0.92
N GLN A 155 -12.03 -39.17 1.92
CA GLN A 155 -11.70 -40.60 1.94
C GLN A 155 -12.24 -41.35 0.71
N THR A 156 -13.45 -41.04 0.26
CA THR A 156 -14.08 -41.74 -0.86
C THR A 156 -13.38 -41.40 -2.16
N THR A 157 -13.20 -40.11 -2.46
CA THR A 157 -12.54 -39.67 -3.70
C THR A 157 -11.08 -40.11 -3.73
N CYS A 158 -10.35 -40.02 -2.61
CA CYS A 158 -8.95 -40.46 -2.56
C CYS A 158 -8.78 -41.98 -2.57
N LEU A 159 -9.75 -42.76 -2.05
CA LEU A 159 -9.72 -44.21 -2.18
C LEU A 159 -9.85 -44.64 -3.65
N VAL A 160 -10.69 -43.97 -4.44
CA VAL A 160 -10.79 -44.25 -5.88
C VAL A 160 -9.47 -43.93 -6.59
N VAL A 161 -8.84 -42.79 -6.25
CA VAL A 161 -7.50 -42.45 -6.79
C VAL A 161 -6.47 -43.54 -6.43
N ALA A 162 -6.47 -44.00 -5.18
CA ALA A 162 -5.59 -45.07 -4.73
C ALA A 162 -5.84 -46.40 -5.43
N GLN A 163 -7.09 -46.77 -5.64
CA GLN A 163 -7.45 -47.97 -6.40
C GLN A 163 -6.96 -47.87 -7.85
N MET A 164 -7.14 -46.72 -8.51
CA MET A 164 -6.66 -46.50 -9.87
C MET A 164 -5.14 -46.61 -9.97
N ILE A 165 -4.41 -46.06 -9.00
CA ILE A 165 -2.95 -46.12 -8.93
C ILE A 165 -2.48 -47.56 -8.67
N CYS A 166 -3.10 -48.26 -7.71
CA CYS A 166 -2.82 -49.66 -7.44
C CYS A 166 -3.10 -50.55 -8.65
N ASN A 167 -4.18 -50.30 -9.40
CA ASN A 167 -4.48 -51.06 -10.62
C ASN A 167 -3.49 -50.77 -11.75
N ARG A 168 -2.95 -49.54 -11.83
CA ARG A 168 -2.01 -49.15 -12.89
C ARG A 168 -0.58 -49.63 -12.62
N TYR A 169 -0.14 -49.61 -11.36
CA TYR A 169 1.27 -49.82 -11.02
C TYR A 169 1.51 -50.99 -10.04
N GLY A 170 0.47 -51.51 -9.38
CA GLY A 170 0.59 -52.56 -8.38
C GLY A 170 0.47 -53.96 -8.99
N ALA A 171 1.55 -54.75 -8.92
CA ALA A 171 1.50 -56.17 -9.20
C ALA A 171 0.81 -56.92 -8.03
N GLY A 172 -0.52 -56.93 -8.01
CA GLY A 172 -1.38 -57.80 -7.18
C GLY A 172 -1.34 -57.61 -5.65
N SER A 173 -0.44 -56.80 -5.11
CA SER A 173 -0.17 -56.64 -3.66
C SER A 173 -0.30 -55.19 -3.16
N CYS A 174 -0.82 -54.29 -4.00
CA CYS A 174 -1.03 -52.89 -3.62
C CYS A 174 -2.29 -52.76 -2.76
N ASP A 175 -2.14 -52.26 -1.53
CA ASP A 175 -3.25 -51.90 -0.65
C ASP A 175 -3.62 -50.42 -0.86
N PRO A 176 -4.76 -50.11 -1.51
CA PRO A 176 -5.17 -48.73 -1.76
C PRO A 176 -5.38 -47.91 -0.48
N SER A 177 -5.72 -48.56 0.65
CA SER A 177 -6.05 -47.87 1.89
C SER A 177 -4.84 -47.12 2.46
N GLY A 178 -3.62 -47.64 2.26
CA GLY A 178 -2.37 -47.02 2.69
C GLY A 178 -2.05 -45.69 2.01
N PHE A 179 -2.65 -45.39 0.85
CA PHE A 179 -2.40 -44.16 0.10
C PHE A 179 -3.41 -43.04 0.39
N VAL A 180 -4.55 -43.36 1.00
CA VAL A 180 -5.67 -42.40 1.16
C VAL A 180 -5.25 -41.18 1.99
N ALA A 181 -4.68 -41.39 3.18
CA ALA A 181 -4.27 -40.27 4.04
C ALA A 181 -3.14 -39.42 3.42
N PRO A 182 -2.07 -40.01 2.83
CA PRO A 182 -1.08 -39.25 2.06
C PRO A 182 -1.69 -38.44 0.91
N PHE A 183 -2.66 -38.98 0.17
CA PHE A 183 -3.34 -38.28 -0.93
C PHE A 183 -4.20 -37.12 -0.46
N ILE A 184 -4.98 -37.29 0.62
CA ILE A 184 -5.74 -36.19 1.23
C ILE A 184 -4.78 -35.08 1.66
N SER A 185 -3.75 -35.43 2.43
CA SER A 185 -2.76 -34.45 2.92
C SER A 185 -2.10 -33.68 1.78
N TYR A 186 -1.62 -34.37 0.74
CA TYR A 186 -1.01 -33.72 -0.41
C TYR A 186 -1.96 -32.80 -1.17
N SER A 187 -3.18 -33.28 -1.45
CA SER A 187 -4.18 -32.53 -2.20
C SER A 187 -4.68 -31.32 -1.44
N THR A 188 -4.91 -31.43 -0.14
CA THR A 188 -5.27 -30.30 0.73
C THR A 188 -4.17 -29.23 0.73
N ASN A 189 -2.91 -29.64 0.85
CA ASN A 189 -1.79 -28.69 0.83
C ASN A 189 -1.63 -28.02 -0.53
N LEU A 190 -1.71 -28.76 -1.65
CA LEU A 190 -1.65 -28.17 -2.99
C LEU A 190 -2.80 -27.21 -3.26
N LYS A 191 -4.03 -27.58 -2.88
CA LYS A 191 -5.18 -26.68 -2.98
C LYS A 191 -4.97 -25.42 -2.15
N GLY A 192 -4.45 -25.58 -0.93
CA GLY A 192 -4.08 -24.46 -0.07
C GLY A 192 -3.05 -23.52 -0.71
N LEU A 193 -2.04 -24.06 -1.39
CA LEU A 193 -1.09 -23.26 -2.18
C LEU A 193 -1.80 -22.48 -3.29
N ASP A 194 -2.59 -23.16 -4.12
CA ASP A 194 -3.28 -22.56 -5.27
C ASP A 194 -4.24 -21.45 -4.83
N ASP A 195 -5.06 -21.71 -3.81
CA ASP A 195 -6.05 -20.76 -3.29
C ASP A 195 -5.37 -19.52 -2.69
N ASN A 196 -4.26 -19.67 -1.97
CA ASN A 196 -3.57 -18.53 -1.38
C ASN A 196 -2.77 -17.73 -2.40
N ILE A 197 -2.11 -18.37 -3.37
CA ILE A 197 -1.40 -17.67 -4.46
C ILE A 197 -2.40 -16.88 -5.31
N LYS A 198 -3.53 -17.50 -5.70
CA LYS A 198 -4.60 -16.82 -6.43
C LYS A 198 -5.17 -15.66 -5.62
N GLY A 199 -5.36 -15.86 -4.31
CA GLY A 199 -5.78 -14.80 -3.38
C GLY A 199 -4.81 -13.62 -3.37
N ILE A 200 -3.50 -13.88 -3.28
CA ILE A 200 -2.46 -12.83 -3.32
C ILE A 200 -2.57 -12.00 -4.62
N PHE A 201 -2.69 -12.64 -5.78
CA PHE A 201 -2.84 -11.89 -7.03
C PHE A 201 -4.15 -11.09 -7.09
N SER A 202 -5.26 -11.65 -6.61
CA SER A 202 -6.53 -10.93 -6.50
C SER A 202 -6.45 -9.72 -5.58
N ASP A 203 -5.76 -9.85 -4.45
CA ASP A 203 -5.56 -8.75 -3.50
C ASP A 203 -4.68 -7.66 -4.15
N LEU A 204 -3.60 -8.05 -4.85
CA LEU A 204 -2.75 -7.15 -5.63
C LEU A 204 -3.50 -6.42 -6.76
N ASP A 205 -4.41 -7.09 -7.46
CA ASP A 205 -5.21 -6.52 -8.56
C ASP A 205 -6.26 -5.51 -8.08
N THR A 206 -6.63 -5.55 -6.79
CA THR A 206 -7.67 -4.70 -6.20
C THR A 206 -7.12 -3.65 -5.23
N LEU A 207 -5.80 -3.44 -5.25
CA LEU A 207 -5.14 -2.42 -4.46
C LEU A 207 -5.57 -1.01 -4.88
N THR A 208 -5.91 -0.21 -3.88
CA THR A 208 -6.27 1.20 -4.00
C THR A 208 -5.62 1.98 -2.85
N PRO A 209 -5.50 3.30 -2.96
CA PRO A 209 -5.11 4.16 -1.84
C PRO A 209 -5.88 3.92 -0.54
N ASN A 210 -7.15 3.48 -0.61
CA ASN A 210 -8.01 3.30 0.57
C ASN A 210 -7.82 1.97 1.30
N ASN A 211 -7.34 0.93 0.60
CA ASN A 211 -7.27 -0.42 1.13
C ASN A 211 -5.85 -0.99 1.08
N VAL A 212 -4.85 -0.23 0.64
CA VAL A 212 -3.49 -0.73 0.42
C VAL A 212 -2.89 -1.38 1.67
N ASN A 213 -3.03 -0.76 2.84
CA ASN A 213 -2.45 -1.29 4.07
C ASN A 213 -3.15 -2.58 4.54
N SER A 214 -4.48 -2.63 4.49
CA SER A 214 -5.24 -3.84 4.85
C SER A 214 -4.99 -4.98 3.86
N GLN A 215 -5.00 -4.70 2.56
CA GLN A 215 -4.73 -5.70 1.51
C GLN A 215 -3.30 -6.24 1.61
N LEU A 216 -2.30 -5.40 1.89
CA LEU A 216 -0.93 -5.88 2.12
C LEU A 216 -0.84 -6.78 3.37
N THR A 217 -1.62 -6.49 4.41
CA THR A 217 -1.72 -7.36 5.60
C THR A 217 -2.35 -8.72 5.25
N ASP A 218 -3.41 -8.71 4.44
CA ASP A 218 -4.04 -9.94 3.93
C ASP A 218 -3.07 -10.76 3.06
N ILE A 219 -2.33 -10.10 2.17
CA ILE A 219 -1.26 -10.72 1.37
C ILE A 219 -0.19 -11.34 2.29
N GLN A 220 0.23 -10.65 3.35
CA GLN A 220 1.20 -11.18 4.32
C GLN A 220 0.69 -12.48 4.97
N ALA A 221 -0.57 -12.48 5.42
CA ALA A 221 -1.20 -13.65 6.03
C ALA A 221 -1.29 -14.82 5.04
N ARG A 222 -1.62 -14.54 3.78
CA ARG A 222 -1.64 -15.56 2.71
C ARG A 222 -0.25 -16.11 2.40
N LEU A 223 0.79 -15.27 2.36
CA LEU A 223 2.18 -15.72 2.21
C LEU A 223 2.62 -16.62 3.37
N GLY A 224 2.18 -16.31 4.60
CA GLY A 224 2.37 -17.19 5.77
C GLY A 224 1.72 -18.57 5.56
N LYS A 225 0.50 -18.62 5.04
CA LYS A 225 -0.19 -19.86 4.67
C LYS A 225 0.50 -20.60 3.52
N VAL A 226 0.98 -19.89 2.50
CA VAL A 226 1.77 -20.48 1.40
C VAL A 226 2.98 -21.22 1.95
N LYS A 227 3.72 -20.60 2.88
CA LYS A 227 4.87 -21.25 3.55
C LYS A 227 4.47 -22.49 4.33
N GLN A 228 3.36 -22.45 5.05
CA GLN A 228 2.83 -23.60 5.79
C GLN A 228 2.45 -24.75 4.85
N TYR A 229 1.68 -24.46 3.78
CA TYR A 229 1.26 -25.47 2.82
C TYR A 229 2.44 -26.03 2.02
N ASP A 230 3.45 -25.21 1.68
CA ASP A 230 4.70 -25.69 1.06
C ASP A 230 5.39 -26.74 1.92
N ALA A 231 5.52 -26.47 3.23
CA ALA A 231 6.09 -27.43 4.17
C ALA A 231 5.27 -28.73 4.21
N GLY A 232 3.93 -28.64 4.18
CA GLY A 232 3.05 -29.80 4.10
C GLY A 232 3.25 -30.63 2.82
N VAL A 233 3.41 -29.99 1.66
CA VAL A 233 3.75 -30.65 0.38
C VAL A 233 5.12 -31.31 0.45
N ARG A 234 6.10 -30.70 1.14
CA ARG A 234 7.43 -31.31 1.31
C ARG A 234 7.47 -32.46 2.31
N GLN A 235 6.50 -32.55 3.21
CA GLN A 235 6.46 -33.59 4.24
C GLN A 235 5.58 -34.77 3.87
N THR A 236 4.85 -34.70 2.75
CA THR A 236 4.01 -35.82 2.34
C THR A 236 4.83 -37.08 2.01
N PRO A 237 4.37 -38.26 2.44
CA PRO A 237 4.95 -39.55 2.05
C PRO A 237 4.94 -39.79 0.54
N LEU A 238 4.12 -39.07 -0.24
CA LEU A 238 3.98 -39.35 -1.67
C LEU A 238 5.20 -39.01 -2.51
N ARG A 239 6.10 -38.16 -2.01
CA ARG A 239 7.24 -37.69 -2.79
C ARG A 239 8.35 -38.73 -2.88
N LEU A 240 9.18 -38.59 -3.88
CA LEU A 240 10.52 -39.15 -3.94
C LEU A 240 11.42 -38.34 -3.01
N PRO A 241 12.36 -38.98 -2.30
CA PRO A 241 13.39 -38.26 -1.54
C PRO A 241 14.22 -37.39 -2.48
N ALA A 242 14.59 -36.19 -2.03
CA ALA A 242 15.51 -35.36 -2.80
C ALA A 242 16.89 -36.02 -2.87
N LEU A 243 17.74 -35.60 -3.82
CA LEU A 243 19.11 -36.10 -3.91
C LEU A 243 19.86 -35.90 -2.59
N GLY A 244 20.34 -36.99 -2.00
CA GLY A 244 21.04 -36.98 -0.71
C GLY A 244 20.12 -37.01 0.53
N GLU A 245 18.81 -37.08 0.35
CA GLU A 245 17.85 -37.22 1.44
C GLU A 245 17.49 -38.71 1.66
N SER A 246 17.37 -39.12 2.92
CA SER A 246 16.79 -40.41 3.29
C SER A 246 15.35 -40.20 3.75
N CYS A 247 14.42 -40.97 3.18
CA CYS A 247 13.01 -40.95 3.59
C CYS A 247 12.50 -42.39 3.63
N SER A 248 12.51 -43.01 4.81
CA SER A 248 12.07 -44.40 5.02
C SER A 248 10.58 -44.60 4.73
N ASP A 249 9.80 -43.53 4.89
CA ASP A 249 8.35 -43.58 4.82
C ASP A 249 7.84 -43.02 3.48
N CYS A 250 8.75 -42.67 2.57
CA CYS A 250 8.39 -42.16 1.25
C CYS A 250 7.91 -43.30 0.35
N ILE A 251 6.71 -43.13 -0.17
CA ILE A 251 6.05 -43.99 -1.15
C ILE A 251 6.67 -43.78 -2.55
N GLY A 252 7.22 -42.60 -2.83
CA GLY A 252 7.98 -42.36 -4.06
C GLY A 252 7.14 -42.24 -5.34
N PHE A 253 5.90 -41.75 -5.21
CA PHE A 253 4.99 -41.58 -6.35
C PHE A 253 5.31 -40.29 -7.13
N CYS A 254 5.49 -39.19 -6.41
CA CYS A 254 5.67 -37.85 -6.97
C CYS A 254 7.14 -37.41 -6.97
N PRO A 255 7.62 -36.64 -7.95
CA PRO A 255 8.94 -36.03 -7.86
C PRO A 255 9.08 -35.15 -6.61
N SER A 256 10.31 -35.01 -6.11
CA SER A 256 10.59 -34.13 -4.97
C SER A 256 10.21 -32.69 -5.29
N PRO A 257 9.48 -31.98 -4.40
CA PRO A 257 9.07 -30.60 -4.64
C PRO A 257 10.27 -29.68 -4.90
N THR A 258 10.18 -28.84 -5.93
CA THR A 258 11.24 -27.91 -6.37
C THR A 258 11.01 -26.47 -5.92
N ASN A 259 10.05 -26.26 -5.02
CA ASN A 259 9.54 -24.94 -4.66
C ASN A 259 10.68 -24.05 -4.10
N ASN A 260 10.69 -22.77 -4.45
CA ASN A 260 11.71 -21.83 -4.03
C ASN A 260 11.32 -21.13 -2.73
N ALA A 261 11.67 -21.73 -1.60
CA ALA A 261 11.35 -21.16 -0.28
C ALA A 261 11.95 -19.76 -0.06
N SER A 262 13.06 -19.42 -0.73
CA SER A 262 13.65 -18.09 -0.63
C SER A 262 12.77 -17.01 -1.26
N SER A 263 12.05 -17.31 -2.35
CA SER A 263 11.07 -16.40 -2.96
C SER A 263 9.93 -16.05 -2.00
N VAL A 264 9.39 -17.03 -1.25
CA VAL A 264 8.33 -16.74 -0.26
C VAL A 264 8.84 -15.83 0.87
N ASN A 265 10.06 -16.09 1.37
CA ASN A 265 10.64 -15.23 2.40
C ASN A 265 10.94 -13.82 1.87
N ALA A 266 11.43 -13.70 0.63
CA ALA A 266 11.63 -12.41 -0.02
C ALA A 266 10.31 -11.64 -0.19
N ALA A 267 9.23 -12.32 -0.62
CA ALA A 267 7.90 -11.73 -0.72
C ALA A 267 7.37 -11.27 0.64
N LEU A 268 7.58 -12.05 1.71
CA LEU A 268 7.20 -11.67 3.08
C LEU A 268 7.94 -10.40 3.53
N SER A 269 9.24 -10.32 3.29
CA SER A 269 10.04 -9.13 3.61
C SER A 269 9.62 -7.91 2.81
N GLN A 270 9.35 -8.07 1.50
CA GLN A 270 8.87 -7.00 0.64
C GLN A 270 7.51 -6.49 1.11
N VAL A 271 6.57 -7.40 1.41
CA VAL A 271 5.25 -7.03 1.96
C VAL A 271 5.38 -6.29 3.28
N GLN A 272 6.22 -6.75 4.21
CA GLN A 272 6.41 -6.04 5.48
C GLN A 272 6.92 -4.62 5.25
N PHE A 273 7.91 -4.44 4.38
CA PHE A 273 8.40 -3.12 4.00
C PHE A 273 7.29 -2.22 3.44
N LEU A 274 6.41 -2.76 2.59
CA LEU A 274 5.28 -2.01 2.04
C LEU A 274 4.19 -1.70 3.08
N ILE A 275 3.96 -2.60 4.04
CA ILE A 275 3.07 -2.35 5.19
C ILE A 275 3.61 -1.17 6.01
N ASP A 276 4.90 -1.20 6.35
CA ASP A 276 5.54 -0.15 7.15
C ASP A 276 5.49 1.19 6.41
N LYS A 277 5.78 1.20 5.10
CA LYS A 277 5.69 2.39 4.25
C LYS A 277 4.26 2.97 4.20
N THR A 278 3.24 2.10 4.15
CA THR A 278 1.84 2.51 3.99
C THR A 278 1.10 2.76 5.30
N ALA A 279 1.72 2.52 6.46
CA ALA A 279 1.08 2.70 7.76
C ALA A 279 0.49 4.11 7.95
N SER A 280 1.21 5.14 7.47
CA SER A 280 0.76 6.53 7.53
C SER A 280 -0.50 6.82 6.70
N LEU A 281 -0.84 5.96 5.72
CA LEU A 281 -2.03 6.11 4.89
C LEU A 281 -3.30 5.58 5.56
N ALA A 282 -3.18 4.63 6.50
CA ALA A 282 -4.34 4.03 7.18
C ALA A 282 -5.12 5.06 8.01
N ASP A 283 -4.41 6.06 8.57
CA ASP A 283 -4.98 7.08 9.46
C ASP A 283 -5.16 8.44 8.80
N LEU A 284 -5.15 8.51 7.46
CA LEU A 284 -5.11 9.79 6.75
C LEU A 284 -6.31 10.69 7.08
N ASP A 285 -7.53 10.15 7.12
CA ASP A 285 -8.74 10.93 7.42
C ASP A 285 -8.73 11.48 8.86
N ALA A 286 -8.22 10.68 9.81
CA ALA A 286 -8.02 11.12 11.19
C ALA A 286 -6.99 12.26 11.28
N ARG A 287 -5.91 12.19 10.49
CA ARG A 287 -4.89 13.25 10.40
C ARG A 287 -5.42 14.53 9.77
N VAL A 288 -6.24 14.44 8.72
CA VAL A 288 -6.93 15.60 8.12
C VAL A 288 -7.81 16.27 9.17
N THR A 289 -8.60 15.48 9.90
CA THR A 289 -9.48 15.98 10.97
C THR A 289 -8.67 16.66 12.09
N ALA A 290 -7.57 16.03 12.52
CA ALA A 290 -6.68 16.57 13.54
C ALA A 290 -6.00 17.88 13.09
N LEU A 291 -5.60 17.99 11.82
CA LEU A 291 -5.06 19.22 11.26
C LEU A 291 -6.08 20.35 11.37
N LEU A 292 -7.31 20.13 10.90
CA LEU A 292 -8.36 21.15 10.88
C LEU A 292 -8.73 21.62 12.30
N ALA A 293 -8.91 20.67 13.22
CA ALA A 293 -9.16 20.98 14.63
C ALA A 293 -7.98 21.73 15.26
N GLY A 294 -6.75 21.34 14.92
CA GLY A 294 -5.52 22.02 15.36
C GLY A 294 -5.42 23.46 14.82
N SER A 295 -5.74 23.68 13.54
CA SER A 295 -5.82 25.01 12.93
C SER A 295 -6.80 25.89 13.69
N GLU A 296 -8.02 25.39 13.92
CA GLU A 296 -9.10 26.13 14.57
C GLU A 296 -8.76 26.47 16.03
N GLY A 297 -8.19 25.50 16.78
CA GLY A 297 -7.77 25.71 18.15
C GLY A 297 -6.76 26.84 18.30
N ARG A 298 -5.78 26.91 17.40
CA ARG A 298 -4.77 27.98 17.39
C ARG A 298 -5.35 29.34 17.02
N ILE A 299 -6.30 29.37 16.09
CA ILE A 299 -6.99 30.63 15.73
C ILE A 299 -7.76 31.17 16.93
N LYS A 300 -8.57 30.32 17.59
CA LYS A 300 -9.31 30.69 18.80
C LYS A 300 -8.38 31.14 19.94
N PHE A 301 -7.23 30.49 20.08
CA PHE A 301 -6.22 30.88 21.05
C PHE A 301 -5.70 32.31 20.80
N LYS A 302 -5.31 32.62 19.56
CA LYS A 302 -4.84 33.95 19.17
C LYS A 302 -5.92 35.02 19.37
N GLU A 303 -7.16 34.73 18.99
CA GLU A 303 -8.30 35.62 19.23
C GLU A 303 -8.49 35.90 20.72
N LYS A 304 -8.44 34.87 21.57
CA LYS A 304 -8.54 35.03 23.03
C LYS A 304 -7.40 35.88 23.60
N GLN A 305 -6.17 35.71 23.12
CA GLN A 305 -5.05 36.57 23.52
C GLN A 305 -5.28 38.03 23.14
N HIS A 306 -5.81 38.29 21.95
CA HIS A 306 -6.15 39.64 21.52
C HIS A 306 -7.21 40.28 22.43
N TYR A 307 -8.30 39.57 22.74
CA TYR A 307 -9.35 40.08 23.63
C TYR A 307 -8.85 40.28 25.07
N THR A 308 -8.08 39.33 25.62
CA THR A 308 -7.54 39.49 26.98
C THR A 308 -6.56 40.67 27.09
N GLY A 309 -5.77 40.95 26.05
CA GLY A 309 -4.94 42.16 26.00
C GLY A 309 -5.75 43.47 25.94
N LEU A 310 -6.84 43.49 25.15
CA LEU A 310 -7.72 44.66 25.04
C LEU A 310 -8.52 44.96 26.30
N TYR A 311 -9.02 43.93 26.99
CA TYR A 311 -9.84 44.10 28.20
C TYR A 311 -9.00 44.17 29.48
N GLY A 312 -7.90 43.43 29.56
CA GLY A 312 -7.00 43.46 30.72
C GLY A 312 -6.33 44.82 30.93
N SER A 313 -6.07 45.56 29.85
CA SER A 313 -5.50 46.91 29.91
C SER A 313 -6.51 48.02 30.26
N ARG A 314 -7.82 47.74 30.28
CA ARG A 314 -8.86 48.70 30.66
C ARG A 314 -9.30 48.61 32.12
N VAL A 315 -8.88 47.58 32.84
CA VAL A 315 -9.30 47.28 34.22
C VAL A 315 -8.14 47.46 35.24
N SER A 316 -6.92 47.72 34.75
CA SER A 316 -5.76 48.13 35.54
C SER A 316 -5.54 49.63 35.49
#